data_AF-A0A958KN25-F1
#
_entry.id   AF-A0A958KN25-F1
#
_cell.length_a   1.000
_cell.length_b   1.000
_cell.length_c   1.000
_cell.angle_alpha   90.00
_cell.angle_beta   90.00
_cell.angle_gamma   90.00
#
_symmetry.space_group_name_H-M   'P 1'
#
loop_
_entity.id
_entity.type
_entity.pdbx_description
1 polymer ?
#
loop_
_entity_poly.entity_id
_entity_poly.type
_entity_poly.pdbx_seq_one_letter_code
_entity_poly.pdbx_strand_id
1 'polypeptide(L)'
;AENEDFLRICRENGVEEISADTQNLAQLLSMLQQYKVVVSGRHHVNIFCMLAGVPFIALPSNTWKIEGTLAELGEDRLPCYAHDEFLKHIQNGAMLGFESLAAPSEAVAECSARVRNLVEGIACGNSHPI
;
A
#
# COMPACT_ATOMS: atom_id res chain seq x y z
N ALA A 1 -1.35 -5.04 -25.64
CA ALA A 1 -2.06 -3.89 -26.26
C ALA A 1 -2.55 -2.95 -25.16
N GLU A 2 -3.51 -3.36 -24.33
CA GLU A 2 -4.06 -2.50 -23.26
C GLU A 2 -3.04 -1.98 -22.24
N ASN A 3 -2.07 -2.80 -21.83
CA ASN A 3 -1.05 -2.37 -20.87
C ASN A 3 -0.08 -1.30 -21.44
N GLU A 4 0.23 -1.38 -22.73
CA GLU A 4 1.11 -0.40 -23.40
C GLU A 4 0.41 0.95 -23.58
N ASP A 5 -0.89 0.93 -23.87
CA ASP A 5 -1.70 2.14 -23.95
C ASP A 5 -1.82 2.84 -22.60
N PHE A 6 -2.01 2.08 -21.51
CA PHE A 6 -2.02 2.62 -20.15
C PHE A 6 -0.68 3.27 -19.79
N LEU A 7 0.44 2.55 -19.99
CA LEU A 7 1.78 3.07 -19.68
C LEU A 7 2.12 4.30 -20.52
N ARG A 8 1.68 4.34 -21.78
CA ARG A 8 1.79 5.54 -22.62
C ARG A 8 1.05 6.73 -22.01
N ILE A 9 -0.21 6.56 -21.62
CA ILE A 9 -1.01 7.64 -21.00
C ILE A 9 -0.33 8.13 -19.72
N CYS A 10 0.14 7.22 -18.87
CA CYS A 10 0.89 7.58 -17.66
C CYS A 10 2.11 8.45 -17.98
N ARG A 11 2.94 8.03 -18.94
CA ARG A 11 4.13 8.78 -19.35
C ARG A 11 3.78 10.15 -19.92
N GLU A 12 2.75 10.25 -20.76
CA GLU A 12 2.26 11.52 -21.33
C GLU A 12 1.77 12.50 -20.25
N ASN A 13 1.33 11.99 -19.10
CA ASN A 13 0.90 12.80 -17.96
C ASN A 13 2.02 13.00 -16.91
N GLY A 14 3.26 12.65 -17.23
CA GLY A 14 4.40 12.80 -16.33
C GLY A 14 4.38 11.85 -15.12
N VAL A 15 3.63 10.76 -15.19
CA VAL A 15 3.64 9.71 -14.17
C VAL A 15 4.89 8.85 -14.39
N GLU A 16 5.75 8.80 -13.37
CA GLU A 16 6.93 7.97 -13.37
C GLU A 16 6.55 6.47 -13.34
N GLU A 17 7.17 5.70 -14.22
CA GLU A 17 7.04 4.25 -14.27
C GLU A 17 8.18 3.61 -13.50
N ILE A 18 7.85 2.80 -12.49
CA ILE A 18 8.83 2.10 -11.66
C ILE A 18 8.57 0.60 -11.75
N SER A 19 9.59 -0.16 -12.14
CA SER A 19 9.48 -1.60 -12.33
C SER A 19 10.02 -2.37 -11.12
N ALA A 20 9.21 -3.30 -10.61
CA ALA A 20 9.50 -4.07 -9.40
C ALA A 20 10.68 -5.06 -9.56
N ASP A 21 11.03 -5.45 -10.78
CA ASP A 21 12.18 -6.31 -11.09
C ASP A 21 13.53 -5.61 -10.90
N THR A 22 13.54 -4.28 -10.79
CA THR A 22 14.76 -3.48 -10.64
C THR A 22 15.10 -3.10 -9.21
N GLN A 23 14.24 -3.40 -8.23
CA GLN A 23 14.40 -2.94 -6.85
C GLN A 23 14.42 -4.11 -5.85
N ASN A 24 15.38 -4.07 -4.93
CA ASN A 24 15.32 -4.92 -3.74
C ASN A 24 14.36 -4.32 -2.70
N LEU A 25 14.01 -5.12 -1.68
CA LEU A 25 13.05 -4.70 -0.65
C LEU A 25 13.45 -3.37 0.03
N ALA A 26 14.73 -3.19 0.37
CA ALA A 26 15.18 -1.97 1.05
C ALA A 26 15.04 -0.72 0.17
N GLN A 27 15.34 -0.83 -1.13
CA GLN A 27 15.16 0.23 -2.11
C GLN A 27 13.67 0.58 -2.26
N LEU A 28 12.81 -0.45 -2.34
CA LEU A 28 11.38 -0.26 -2.45
C LEU A 28 10.79 0.47 -1.23
N LEU A 29 11.15 0.04 0.00
CA LEU A 29 10.70 0.71 1.22
C LEU A 29 11.17 2.16 1.28
N SER A 30 12.43 2.43 0.92
CA SER A 30 12.99 3.78 0.90
C SER A 30 12.31 4.68 -0.13
N MET A 31 11.94 4.12 -1.28
CA MET A 31 11.18 4.82 -2.32
C MET A 31 9.77 5.16 -1.83
N LEU A 32 9.07 4.21 -1.20
CA LEU A 32 7.71 4.43 -0.69
C LEU A 32 7.67 5.59 0.32
N GLN A 33 8.70 5.74 1.16
CA GLN A 33 8.81 6.82 2.15
C GLN A 33 8.91 8.22 1.55
N GLN A 34 9.18 8.35 0.25
CA GLN A 34 9.19 9.65 -0.43
C GLN A 34 7.78 10.17 -0.72
N TYR A 35 6.76 9.31 -0.64
CA TYR A 35 5.37 9.67 -0.91
C TYR A 35 4.61 9.96 0.39
N LYS A 36 3.72 10.96 0.34
CA LYS A 36 2.84 11.30 1.46
C LYS A 36 1.70 10.29 1.65
N VAL A 37 1.27 9.67 0.56
CA VAL A 37 0.23 8.65 0.53
C VAL A 37 0.44 7.78 -0.71
N VAL A 38 0.15 6.48 -0.58
CA VAL A 38 0.21 5.52 -1.68
C VAL A 38 -1.19 4.98 -1.98
N VAL A 39 -1.58 4.89 -3.25
CA VAL A 39 -2.87 4.31 -3.65
C VAL A 39 -2.61 3.03 -4.43
N SER A 40 -3.19 1.91 -4.00
CA SER A 40 -2.90 0.63 -4.66
C SER A 40 -3.99 -0.41 -4.52
N GLY A 41 -4.30 -1.06 -5.65
CA GLY A 41 -5.06 -2.32 -5.71
C GLY A 41 -4.19 -3.57 -5.64
N ARG A 42 -2.91 -3.44 -5.25
CA ARG A 42 -1.96 -4.55 -5.14
C ARG A 42 -1.68 -4.87 -3.68
N HIS A 43 -2.09 -6.06 -3.27
CA HIS A 43 -1.95 -6.53 -1.88
C HIS A 43 -0.53 -6.38 -1.30
N HIS A 44 0.51 -6.79 -2.02
CA HIS A 44 1.89 -6.68 -1.52
C HIS A 44 2.35 -5.22 -1.36
N VAL A 45 1.91 -4.31 -2.24
CA VAL A 45 2.25 -2.88 -2.11
C VAL A 45 1.66 -2.32 -0.82
N ASN A 46 0.43 -2.70 -0.46
CA ASN A 46 -0.19 -2.29 0.79
C ASN A 46 0.59 -2.80 2.01
N ILE A 47 1.07 -4.05 1.98
CA ILE A 47 1.95 -4.60 3.04
C ILE A 47 3.26 -3.80 3.12
N PHE A 48 3.88 -3.47 1.99
CA PHE A 48 5.12 -2.69 1.98
C PHE A 48 4.92 -1.26 2.51
N CYS A 49 3.76 -0.66 2.26
CA CYS A 49 3.40 0.63 2.86
C CYS A 49 3.30 0.53 4.38
N MET A 50 2.68 -0.53 4.92
CA MET A 50 2.67 -0.79 6.36
C MET A 50 4.11 -0.91 6.89
N LEU A 51 4.95 -1.73 6.25
CA LEU A 51 6.35 -1.91 6.64
C LEU A 51 7.17 -0.61 6.62
N ALA A 52 6.97 0.21 5.61
CA ALA A 52 7.62 1.50 5.42
C ALA A 52 7.08 2.59 6.36
N GLY A 53 5.94 2.35 7.03
CA GLY A 53 5.25 3.35 7.83
C GLY A 53 4.61 4.46 6.99
N VAL A 54 4.24 4.14 5.76
CA VAL A 54 3.71 5.10 4.79
C VAL A 54 2.18 4.97 4.73
N PRO A 55 1.43 6.07 4.87
CA PRO A 55 -0.02 6.09 4.69
C PRO A 55 -0.42 5.51 3.32
N PHE A 56 -1.44 4.66 3.27
CA PHE A 56 -1.92 4.10 2.00
C PHE A 56 -3.44 3.99 1.91
N ILE A 57 -3.93 3.95 0.68
CA ILE A 57 -5.33 3.74 0.32
C ILE A 57 -5.41 2.46 -0.48
N ALA A 58 -6.15 1.50 0.05
CA ALA A 58 -6.42 0.26 -0.64
C ALA A 58 -7.53 0.45 -1.68
N LEU A 59 -7.28 0.00 -2.91
CA LEU A 59 -8.33 -0.23 -3.90
C LEU A 59 -8.66 -1.73 -3.94
N PRO A 60 -9.90 -2.13 -4.24
CA PRO A 60 -10.27 -3.52 -4.36
C PRO A 60 -9.49 -4.17 -5.51
N SER A 61 -9.11 -5.42 -5.30
CA SER A 61 -8.47 -6.24 -6.33
C SER A 61 -9.45 -7.28 -6.88
N ASN A 62 -8.99 -8.09 -7.83
CA ASN A 62 -9.76 -9.25 -8.28
C ASN A 62 -9.86 -10.39 -7.23
N THR A 63 -9.27 -10.22 -6.05
CA THR A 63 -9.26 -11.18 -4.95
C THR A 63 -9.53 -10.50 -3.61
N TRP A 64 -9.98 -11.29 -2.62
CA TRP A 64 -10.32 -10.87 -1.25
C TRP A 64 -9.11 -10.66 -0.32
N LYS A 65 -7.89 -10.66 -0.87
CA LYS A 65 -6.66 -10.64 -0.05
C LYS A 65 -6.48 -9.30 0.66
N ILE A 66 -6.87 -8.21 0.01
CA ILE A 66 -6.75 -6.87 0.58
C ILE A 66 -7.75 -6.72 1.72
N GLU A 67 -9.00 -7.05 1.47
CA GLU A 67 -10.11 -6.99 2.42
C GLU A 67 -9.84 -7.86 3.64
N GLY A 68 -9.42 -9.12 3.44
CA GLY A 68 -9.05 -10.02 4.53
C GLY A 68 -7.91 -9.48 5.38
N THR A 69 -6.89 -8.88 4.76
CA THR A 69 -5.77 -8.27 5.50
C THR A 69 -6.21 -7.06 6.30
N LEU A 70 -7.06 -6.19 5.73
CA LEU A 70 -7.58 -5.03 6.43
C LEU A 70 -8.49 -5.43 7.60
N ALA A 71 -9.29 -6.50 7.45
CA ALA A 71 -10.11 -7.03 8.53
C ALA A 71 -9.25 -7.55 9.71
N GLU A 72 -8.15 -8.26 9.42
CA GLU A 72 -7.19 -8.71 10.44
C GLU A 72 -6.46 -7.55 11.14
N LEU A 73 -6.39 -6.37 10.50
CA LEU A 73 -5.84 -5.14 11.10
C LEU A 73 -6.86 -4.37 11.94
N GLY A 74 -8.09 -4.86 12.04
CA GLY A 74 -9.19 -4.22 12.75
C GLY A 74 -10.10 -3.40 11.81
N GLU A 75 -11.41 -3.64 11.92
CA GLU A 75 -12.42 -3.21 10.94
C GLU A 75 -12.67 -1.69 10.84
N ASP A 76 -12.15 -0.87 11.75
CA ASP A 76 -12.65 0.51 11.92
C ASP A 76 -11.82 1.62 11.22
N ARG A 77 -10.71 1.31 10.53
CA ARG A 77 -9.71 2.38 10.27
C ARG A 77 -9.08 2.48 8.89
N LEU A 78 -9.24 1.49 8.01
CA LEU A 78 -8.64 1.55 6.67
C LEU A 78 -9.67 1.21 5.58
N PRO A 79 -10.24 2.22 4.91
CA PRO A 79 -11.22 1.99 3.85
C PRO A 79 -10.56 1.34 2.62
N CYS A 80 -11.19 0.27 2.12
CA CYS A 80 -10.98 -0.22 0.76
C CYS A 80 -12.04 0.45 -0.13
N TYR A 81 -11.64 1.43 -0.94
CA TYR A 81 -12.59 2.21 -1.72
C TYR A 81 -12.84 1.57 -3.07
N ALA A 82 -14.12 1.36 -3.40
CA ALA A 82 -14.50 1.12 -4.78
C ALA A 82 -14.01 2.27 -5.68
N HIS A 83 -13.65 1.96 -6.93
CA HIS A 83 -13.01 2.93 -7.83
C HIS A 83 -13.83 4.22 -7.98
N ASP A 84 -15.15 4.10 -8.17
CA ASP A 84 -16.04 5.25 -8.33
C ASP A 84 -16.15 6.10 -7.07
N GLU A 85 -16.08 5.48 -5.89
CA GLU A 85 -16.09 6.17 -4.61
C GLU A 85 -14.79 6.93 -4.39
N PHE A 86 -13.66 6.30 -4.68
CA PHE A 86 -12.35 6.93 -4.65
C PHE A 86 -12.29 8.17 -5.58
N LEU A 87 -12.79 8.05 -6.81
CA LEU A 87 -12.85 9.17 -7.75
C LEU A 87 -13.71 10.31 -7.23
N LYS A 88 -14.87 10.03 -6.61
CA LYS A 88 -15.71 11.05 -5.97
C LYS A 88 -14.96 11.78 -4.86
N HIS A 89 -14.19 11.07 -4.03
CA HIS A 89 -13.38 11.69 -2.97
C HIS A 89 -12.29 12.61 -3.53
N ILE A 90 -11.61 12.20 -4.61
CA ILE A 90 -10.64 13.06 -5.30
C ILE A 90 -11.31 14.32 -5.85
N GLN A 91 -12.39 14.14 -6.62
CA GLN A 91 -13.06 15.24 -7.32
C GLN A 91 -13.68 16.26 -6.37
N ASN A 92 -14.16 15.82 -5.21
CA ASN A 92 -14.78 16.68 -4.21
C ASN A 92 -13.76 17.43 -3.34
N GLY A 93 -12.45 17.34 -3.63
CA GLY A 93 -11.42 18.05 -2.86
C GLY A 93 -11.25 17.52 -1.43
N ALA A 94 -11.83 16.37 -1.08
CA ALA A 94 -11.61 15.69 0.20
C ALA A 94 -10.14 15.25 0.39
N MET A 95 -9.34 15.39 -0.66
CA MET A 95 -7.88 15.35 -0.70
C MET A 95 -7.15 16.16 0.38
N LEU A 96 -7.77 17.19 0.98
CA LEU A 96 -7.14 18.05 1.99
C LEU A 96 -6.95 17.40 3.38
N GLY A 97 -7.31 16.12 3.55
CA GLY A 97 -7.20 15.40 4.83
C GLY A 97 -6.64 13.98 4.74
N PHE A 98 -5.87 13.64 3.69
CA PHE A 98 -5.42 12.25 3.49
C PHE A 98 -4.56 11.69 4.62
N GLU A 99 -3.79 12.54 5.31
CA GLU A 99 -3.06 12.15 6.51
C GLU A 99 -3.99 11.63 7.61
N SER A 100 -5.24 12.10 7.67
CA SER A 100 -6.26 11.63 8.62
C SER A 100 -6.97 10.34 8.15
N LEU A 101 -7.12 10.12 6.85
CA LEU A 101 -7.76 8.93 6.27
C LEU A 101 -6.82 7.73 6.19
N ALA A 102 -5.52 8.01 6.05
CA ALA A 102 -4.46 7.02 5.97
C ALA A 102 -3.54 7.06 7.20
N ALA A 103 -3.94 7.79 8.25
CA ALA A 103 -3.23 7.83 9.53
C ALA A 103 -3.00 6.40 10.02
N PRO A 104 -1.74 6.00 10.30
CA PRO A 104 -1.48 4.68 10.84
C PRO A 104 -2.23 4.56 12.17
N SER A 105 -3.16 3.62 12.23
CA SER A 105 -3.78 3.25 13.49
C SER A 105 -2.74 2.56 14.39
N GLU A 106 -3.02 2.48 15.68
CA GLU A 106 -2.25 1.64 16.61
C GLU A 106 -2.08 0.21 16.06
N ALA A 107 -3.09 -0.33 15.38
CA ALA A 107 -3.04 -1.64 14.74
C ALA A 107 -2.11 -1.70 13.50
N VAL A 108 -2.00 -0.62 12.72
CA VAL A 108 -0.99 -0.53 11.65
C VAL A 108 0.40 -0.55 12.26
N ALA A 109 0.65 0.24 13.31
CA ALA A 109 1.95 0.25 14.00
C ALA A 109 2.31 -1.13 14.58
N GLU A 110 1.33 -1.82 15.19
CA GLU A 110 1.51 -3.18 15.70
C GLU A 110 1.79 -4.19 14.59
N CYS A 111 1.04 -4.13 13.48
CA CYS A 111 1.29 -5.01 12.34
C CYS A 111 2.65 -4.75 11.71
N SER A 112 3.02 -3.49 11.49
CA SER A 112 4.36 -3.13 11.01
C SER A 112 5.45 -3.69 11.90
N ALA A 113 5.26 -3.68 13.22
CA ALA A 113 6.19 -4.30 14.16
C ALA A 113 6.21 -5.84 14.02
N ARG A 114 5.05 -6.50 13.91
CA ARG A 114 4.95 -7.96 13.71
C ARG A 114 5.60 -8.41 12.40
N VAL A 115 5.35 -7.72 11.29
CA VAL A 115 5.94 -8.06 9.99
C VAL A 115 7.45 -7.78 10.01
N ARG A 116 7.90 -6.68 10.63
CA ARG A 116 9.33 -6.41 10.81
C ARG A 116 10.02 -7.51 11.62
N ASN A 117 9.43 -7.93 12.74
CA ASN A 117 9.93 -9.04 13.56
C ASN A 117 9.97 -10.36 12.77
N LEU A 118 8.97 -10.63 11.93
CA LEU A 118 8.96 -11.82 11.07
C LEU A 118 10.09 -11.77 10.04
N VAL A 119 10.29 -10.63 9.36
CA VAL A 119 11.34 -10.44 8.35
C VAL A 119 12.73 -10.54 9.00
N GLU A 120 12.93 -9.90 10.14
CA GLU A 120 14.18 -9.97 10.92
C GLU A 120 14.43 -11.39 11.45
N GLY A 121 13.39 -12.06 11.95
CA GLY A 121 13.47 -13.45 12.41
C GLY A 121 13.89 -14.43 11.30
N ILE A 122 13.33 -14.27 10.11
CA ILE A 122 13.72 -15.03 8.91
C ILE A 122 15.16 -14.71 8.50
N ALA A 123 15.55 -13.42 8.50
CA ALA A 123 16.90 -12.99 8.15
C ALA A 123 17.98 -13.48 9.15
N CYS A 124 17.62 -13.64 10.43
CA CYS A 124 18.48 -14.18 11.47
C CYS A 124 18.48 -15.72 11.55
N GLY A 125 17.78 -16.42 10.66
CA GLY A 125 17.75 -17.89 10.62
C GLY A 125 16.87 -18.55 11.69
N ASN A 126 16.03 -17.81 12.39
CA ASN A 126 15.06 -18.37 13.33
C ASN A 126 13.85 -18.89 12.55
N SER A 127 13.87 -20.18 12.21
CA SER A 127 12.68 -20.90 11.78
C SER A 127 11.71 -21.00 12.95
N HIS A 128 10.65 -20.18 12.95
CA HIS A 128 9.49 -20.50 13.77
C HIS A 128 8.70 -21.60 13.07
N PRO A 129 8.38 -22.71 13.75
CA PRO A 129 7.55 -23.75 13.18
C PRO A 129 6.15 -23.16 12.96
N ILE A 130 5.63 -23.36 11.75
CA ILE A 130 4.24 -23.11 11.38
C ILE A 130 3.34 -24.10 12.14
#